data_AF-A0A9E4LLT4-F1
#
_entry.id   AF-A0A9E4LLT4-F1
#
_cell.length_a   1.000
_cell.length_b   1.000
_cell.length_c   1.000
_cell.angle_alpha   90.00
_cell.angle_beta   90.00
_cell.angle_gamma   90.00
#
_symmetry.space_group_name_H-M   'P 1'
#
loop_
_entity.id
_entity.type
_entity.pdbx_description
1 polymer ?
#
loop_
_entity_poly.entity_id
_entity_poly.type
_entity_poly.pdbx_seq_one_letter_code
_entity_poly.pdbx_strand_id
1 'polypeptide(L)'
;MAMKAAHRVRDGLAELIRLVNSGSASTTDAQRVLSASRGFAAQVAVLQADAAALVAAGERHGDGGAGVLARTAGLSKRDALGQVEVMGQLQSMPDVRDALTDGEIPLANAKTLARASARTSAAEVERDDGLLEKAASLSPDQFVREAGRWVVQRQHDGGEGEYRRQRARRRLSVWKDDSDGMVHLRGELDPVAGAKLRTRLLKEAERLRRCDLGKPVGEQRSLSQRFADALETLTEPDRSGNSRRSGSPADITIVQHLSPDGDKAFAEVVDGGVIPESVLEEHFCNARIVGVVFDSKGLPLWRGTASPRPSKAQMDALIARYGGCAGCGQHSVMNQAHHIRPRSQGGPTDIDNLMPLCWGCHDNVHIHGWRVVPDGRSLHTIAPPDRIRYGPARAPDPPPIHDPPSRRRRAGTSSRQSRVPDVEPEPLLTVT
;
A
#
# COMPACT_ATOMS: atom_id res chain seq x y z
N MET A 1 16.58 32.54 35.69
CA MET A 1 17.91 32.36 35.04
C MET A 1 17.82 31.61 33.72
N ALA A 2 17.12 30.46 33.65
CA ALA A 2 16.96 29.66 32.43
C ALA A 2 16.47 30.45 31.20
N MET A 3 15.43 31.28 31.33
CA MET A 3 14.94 32.10 30.21
C MET A 3 15.98 33.08 29.66
N LYS A 4 16.85 33.67 30.50
CA LYS A 4 17.92 34.55 30.01
C LYS A 4 18.95 33.77 29.18
N ALA A 5 19.26 32.53 29.58
CA ALA A 5 20.13 31.66 28.79
C ALA A 5 19.48 31.28 27.44
N ALA A 6 18.19 30.95 27.45
CA ALA A 6 17.44 30.65 26.22
C ALA A 6 17.44 31.81 25.22
N HIS A 7 17.29 33.05 25.69
CA HIS A 7 17.39 34.23 24.82
C HIS A 7 18.78 34.35 24.17
N ARG A 8 19.87 34.13 24.92
CA ARG A 8 21.23 34.16 24.34
C ARG A 8 21.44 33.10 23.25
N VAL A 9 20.93 31.89 23.45
CA VAL A 9 20.99 30.82 22.44
C VAL A 9 20.22 31.22 21.18
N ARG A 10 18.99 31.74 21.36
CA ARG A 10 18.17 32.21 20.24
C ARG A 10 18.86 33.32 19.45
N ASP A 11 19.44 34.30 20.15
CA ASP A 11 20.07 35.44 19.52
C ASP A 11 21.34 35.02 18.75
N GLY A 12 22.13 34.09 19.30
CA GLY A 12 23.28 33.50 18.60
C GLY A 12 22.90 32.67 17.36
N LEU A 13 21.82 31.87 17.43
CA LEU A 13 21.31 31.16 16.26
C LEU A 13 20.79 32.13 15.17
N ALA A 14 20.12 33.22 15.56
CA ALA A 14 19.65 34.24 14.62
C ALA A 14 20.82 34.95 13.92
N GLU A 15 21.95 35.13 14.61
CA GLU A 15 23.17 35.65 14.01
C GLU A 15 23.78 34.68 13.00
N LEU A 16 23.90 33.40 13.33
CA LEU A 16 24.39 32.38 12.39
C LEU A 16 23.53 32.30 11.12
N ILE A 17 22.20 32.35 11.28
CA ILE A 17 21.26 32.37 10.14
C ILE A 17 21.52 33.60 9.25
N ARG A 18 21.69 34.79 9.84
CA ARG A 18 22.03 36.00 9.08
C ARG A 18 23.34 35.84 8.30
N LEU A 19 24.40 35.33 8.93
CA LEU A 19 25.72 35.18 8.32
C LEU A 19 25.73 34.20 7.14
N VAL A 20 24.94 33.13 7.22
CA VAL A 20 24.79 32.17 6.11
C VAL A 20 23.95 32.78 4.99
N ASN A 21 22.84 33.45 5.32
CA ASN A 21 21.91 34.00 4.32
C ASN A 21 22.43 35.25 3.61
N SER A 22 23.36 36.01 4.21
CA SER A 22 23.97 37.17 3.55
C SER A 22 24.93 36.80 2.42
N GLY A 23 25.22 35.52 2.20
CA GLY A 23 26.16 35.05 1.18
C GLY A 23 27.63 35.38 1.49
N SER A 24 27.92 35.88 2.68
CA SER A 24 29.26 36.25 3.14
C SER A 24 30.05 35.07 3.70
N ALA A 25 29.38 33.95 4.01
CA ALA A 25 30.03 32.73 4.49
C ALA A 25 30.66 31.96 3.33
N SER A 26 31.91 31.52 3.49
CA SER A 26 32.53 30.61 2.53
C SER A 26 31.83 29.24 2.54
N THR A 27 32.00 28.44 1.47
CA THR A 27 31.52 27.03 1.45
C THR A 27 32.05 26.24 2.64
N THR A 28 33.31 26.48 3.02
CA THR A 28 33.95 25.84 4.19
C THR A 28 33.26 26.25 5.49
N ASP A 29 32.92 27.53 5.66
CA ASP A 29 32.20 28.00 6.85
C ASP A 29 30.78 27.46 6.90
N ALA A 30 30.08 27.41 5.76
CA ALA A 30 28.76 26.80 5.68
C ALA A 30 28.79 25.31 6.06
N GLN A 31 29.80 24.55 5.62
CA GLN A 31 30.00 23.15 6.01
C GLN A 31 30.32 22.99 7.51
N ARG A 32 31.09 23.92 8.09
CA ARG A 32 31.35 23.96 9.54
C ARG A 32 30.08 24.26 10.34
N VAL A 33 29.26 25.22 9.88
CA VAL A 33 27.96 25.54 10.49
C VAL A 33 27.01 24.34 10.41
N LEU A 34 26.94 23.64 9.27
CA LEU A 34 26.17 22.40 9.14
C LEU A 34 26.68 21.29 10.07
N SER A 35 28.00 21.21 10.27
CA SER A 35 28.58 20.23 11.19
C SER A 35 28.23 20.56 12.64
N ALA A 36 28.40 21.81 13.05
CA ALA A 36 28.08 22.29 14.40
C ALA A 36 26.58 22.25 14.72
N SER A 37 25.71 22.48 13.72
CA SER A 37 24.26 22.45 13.91
C SER A 37 23.73 21.06 14.31
N ARG A 38 24.49 19.99 14.02
CA ARG A 38 24.20 18.65 14.52
C ARG A 38 24.24 18.60 16.05
N GLY A 39 25.30 19.13 16.65
CA GLY A 39 25.45 19.23 18.11
C GLY A 39 24.36 20.11 18.72
N PHE A 40 24.05 21.26 18.12
CA PHE A 40 22.96 22.13 18.60
C PHE A 40 21.60 21.42 18.60
N ALA A 41 21.26 20.71 17.52
CA ALA A 41 20.01 19.97 17.44
C ALA A 41 19.94 18.85 18.49
N ALA A 42 21.05 18.15 18.72
CA ALA A 42 21.18 17.13 19.75
C ALA A 42 21.01 17.71 21.17
N GLN A 43 21.68 18.81 21.48
CA GLN A 43 21.58 19.51 22.76
C GLN A 43 20.14 19.97 23.04
N VAL A 44 19.45 20.51 22.03
CA VAL A 44 18.03 20.87 22.13
C VAL A 44 17.18 19.63 22.40
N ALA A 45 17.43 18.52 21.71
CA ALA A 45 16.67 17.30 21.89
C ALA A 45 16.84 16.69 23.30
N VAL A 46 18.08 16.71 23.83
CA VAL A 46 18.41 16.30 25.21
C VAL A 46 17.72 17.21 26.22
N LEU A 47 17.87 18.53 26.08
CA LEU A 47 17.24 19.52 26.96
C LEU A 47 15.71 19.35 27.01
N GLN A 48 15.10 19.15 25.84
CA GLN A 48 13.66 18.94 25.72
C GLN A 48 13.21 17.66 26.43
N ALA A 49 13.94 16.55 26.26
CA ALA A 49 13.62 15.29 26.91
C ALA A 49 13.79 15.38 28.44
N ASP A 50 14.89 15.98 28.92
CA ASP A 50 15.16 16.15 30.35
C ASP A 50 14.13 17.09 31.01
N ALA A 51 13.78 18.20 30.36
CA ALA A 51 12.75 19.11 30.85
C ALA A 51 11.36 18.44 30.87
N ALA A 52 11.02 17.66 29.85
CA ALA A 52 9.77 16.92 29.81
C ALA A 52 9.69 15.83 30.89
N ALA A 53 10.80 15.11 31.14
CA ALA A 53 10.91 14.13 32.21
C ALA A 53 10.77 14.78 33.60
N LEU A 54 11.35 15.97 33.80
CA LEU A 54 11.22 16.74 35.04
C LEU A 54 9.75 17.15 35.31
N VAL A 55 9.05 17.65 34.28
CA VAL A 55 7.62 17.97 34.39
C VAL A 55 6.80 16.71 34.65
N ALA A 56 7.09 15.61 33.95
CA ALA A 56 6.41 14.34 34.13
C ALA A 56 6.57 13.76 35.54
N ALA A 57 7.76 13.87 36.13
CA ALA A 57 8.01 13.45 37.50
C ALA A 57 7.21 14.30 38.51
N GLY A 58 7.12 15.62 38.29
CA GLY A 58 6.35 16.52 39.14
C GLY A 58 4.84 16.30 39.05
N GLU A 59 4.33 15.98 37.86
CA GLU A 59 2.89 15.81 37.59
C GLU A 59 2.41 14.35 37.63
N ARG A 60 3.32 13.39 37.88
CA ARG A 60 3.07 11.93 37.91
C ARG A 60 2.50 11.36 36.60
N HIS A 61 3.04 11.81 35.46
CA HIS A 61 2.73 11.20 34.16
C HIS A 61 3.47 9.86 34.01
N GLY A 62 2.76 8.81 33.56
CA GLY A 62 3.32 7.46 33.39
C GLY A 62 4.11 7.24 32.09
N ASP A 63 4.26 8.26 31.25
CA ASP A 63 4.84 8.16 29.89
C ASP A 63 6.26 8.73 29.77
N GLY A 64 6.92 9.00 30.91
CA GLY A 64 8.28 9.56 30.95
C GLY A 64 8.41 10.98 30.39
N GLY A 65 7.30 11.68 30.13
CA GLY A 65 7.29 13.03 29.58
C GLY A 65 7.00 13.11 28.09
N ALA A 66 6.75 11.99 27.40
CA ALA A 66 6.42 11.99 25.98
C ALA A 66 5.21 12.88 25.64
N GLY A 67 4.14 12.83 26.44
CA GLY A 67 2.96 13.64 26.26
C GLY A 67 3.19 15.13 26.53
N VAL A 68 4.04 15.46 27.53
CA VAL A 68 4.46 16.84 27.81
C VAL A 68 5.25 17.37 26.62
N LEU A 69 6.23 16.60 26.14
CA LEU A 69 7.08 16.98 25.03
C LEU A 69 6.27 17.18 23.74
N ALA A 70 5.33 16.28 23.42
CA ALA A 70 4.47 16.41 22.26
C ALA A 70 3.65 17.72 22.28
N ARG A 71 3.06 18.06 23.43
CA ARG A 71 2.24 19.28 23.57
C ARG A 71 3.08 20.56 23.54
N THR A 72 4.19 20.59 24.28
CA THR A 72 4.95 21.83 24.52
C THR A 72 5.93 22.13 23.39
N ALA A 73 6.57 21.10 22.81
CA ALA A 73 7.52 21.27 21.71
C ALA A 73 6.88 21.11 20.32
N GLY A 74 5.58 20.82 20.24
CA GLY A 74 4.86 20.66 18.97
C GLY A 74 5.25 19.42 18.17
N LEU A 75 5.75 18.37 18.83
CA LEU A 75 6.15 17.13 18.19
C LEU A 75 4.96 16.17 18.01
N SER A 76 5.04 15.31 16.99
CA SER A 76 4.12 14.18 16.91
C SER A 76 4.29 13.27 18.13
N LYS A 77 3.21 12.59 18.56
CA LYS A 77 3.29 11.63 19.68
C LYS A 77 4.38 10.57 19.46
N ARG A 78 4.58 10.14 18.21
CA ARG A 78 5.61 9.16 17.84
C ARG A 78 7.02 9.73 18.04
N ASP A 79 7.25 10.94 17.59
CA ASP A 79 8.59 11.55 17.67
C ASP A 79 8.95 11.91 19.10
N ALA A 80 7.98 12.43 19.86
CA ALA A 80 8.16 12.72 21.29
C ALA A 80 8.49 11.44 22.08
N LEU A 81 7.73 10.35 21.87
CA LEU A 81 8.01 9.06 22.51
C LEU A 81 9.40 8.55 22.13
N GLY A 82 9.73 8.52 20.84
CA GLY A 82 11.02 8.05 20.38
C GLY A 82 12.20 8.90 20.86
N GLN A 83 12.01 10.20 21.05
CA GLN A 83 13.02 11.09 21.62
C GLN A 83 13.22 10.81 23.12
N VAL A 84 12.14 10.72 23.90
CA VAL A 84 12.22 10.42 25.35
C VAL A 84 12.84 9.05 25.59
N GLU A 85 12.42 8.01 24.86
CA GLU A 85 12.97 6.66 24.99
C GLU A 85 14.48 6.63 24.73
N VAL A 86 14.92 7.28 23.65
CA VAL A 86 16.34 7.30 23.27
C VAL A 86 17.16 8.06 24.30
N MET A 87 16.71 9.26 24.71
CA MET A 87 17.46 10.05 25.70
C MET A 87 17.50 9.36 27.06
N GLY A 88 16.42 8.69 27.47
CA GLY A 88 16.39 7.87 28.67
C GLY A 88 17.40 6.72 28.63
N GLN A 89 17.54 6.02 27.49
CA GLN A 89 18.56 4.99 27.33
C GLN A 89 19.98 5.56 27.39
N LEU A 90 20.22 6.72 26.78
CA LEU A 90 21.53 7.39 26.79
C LEU A 90 21.97 7.88 28.19
N GLN A 91 21.07 8.00 29.17
CA GLN A 91 21.48 8.29 30.56
C GLN A 91 22.41 7.22 31.15
N SER A 92 22.33 5.99 30.63
CA SER A 92 23.19 4.87 31.03
C SER A 92 24.43 4.68 30.14
N MET A 93 24.65 5.59 29.19
CA MET A 93 25.77 5.59 28.24
C MET A 93 26.33 7.03 28.09
N PRO A 94 26.99 7.58 29.13
CA PRO A 94 27.47 8.96 29.13
C PRO A 94 28.39 9.31 27.95
N ASP A 95 29.30 8.45 27.53
CA ASP A 95 30.23 8.71 26.41
C ASP A 95 29.46 8.86 25.09
N VAL A 96 28.43 8.02 24.88
CA VAL A 96 27.54 8.14 23.71
C VAL A 96 26.71 9.43 23.78
N ARG A 97 26.27 9.81 24.98
CA ARG A 97 25.48 11.04 25.20
C ARG A 97 26.32 12.27 24.91
N ASP A 98 27.56 12.30 25.41
CA ASP A 98 28.49 13.42 25.25
C ASP A 98 28.89 13.58 23.78
N ALA A 99 29.27 12.49 23.11
CA ALA A 99 29.55 12.48 21.67
C ALA A 99 28.36 12.97 20.82
N LEU A 100 27.12 12.68 21.24
CA LEU A 100 25.91 13.18 20.58
C LEU A 100 25.75 14.69 20.82
N THR A 101 25.90 15.17 22.05
CA THR A 101 25.73 16.60 22.38
C THR A 101 26.83 17.47 21.80
N ASP A 102 28.03 16.93 21.63
CA ASP A 102 29.16 17.61 21.01
C ASP A 102 29.08 17.58 19.46
N GLY A 103 28.15 16.79 18.93
CA GLY A 103 27.89 16.68 17.49
C GLY A 103 28.89 15.79 16.76
N GLU A 104 29.69 15.01 17.48
CA GLU A 104 30.62 14.02 16.93
C GLU A 104 29.87 12.87 16.26
N ILE A 105 28.74 12.44 16.85
CA ILE A 105 27.83 11.46 16.26
C ILE A 105 26.48 12.09 15.90
N PRO A 106 25.86 11.72 14.76
CA PRO A 106 24.52 12.17 14.45
C PRO A 106 23.48 11.46 15.34
N LEU A 107 22.35 12.13 15.59
CA LEU A 107 21.22 11.58 16.36
C LEU A 107 20.75 10.21 15.83
N ALA A 108 20.82 9.96 14.52
CA ALA A 108 20.47 8.68 13.93
C ALA A 108 21.40 7.53 14.40
N ASN A 109 22.68 7.80 14.61
CA ASN A 109 23.65 6.81 15.08
C ASN A 109 23.52 6.59 16.58
N ALA A 110 23.30 7.65 17.36
CA ALA A 110 22.96 7.53 18.78
C ALA A 110 21.68 6.70 19.01
N LYS A 111 20.63 6.88 18.19
CA LYS A 111 19.43 6.03 18.20
C LYS A 111 19.75 4.56 17.91
N THR A 112 20.74 4.31 17.05
CA THR A 112 21.17 2.95 16.71
C THR A 112 21.94 2.31 17.87
N LEU A 113 22.82 3.05 18.54
CA LEU A 113 23.51 2.63 19.77
C LEU A 113 22.52 2.34 20.91
N ALA A 114 21.54 3.21 21.11
CA ALA A 114 20.48 3.02 22.10
C ALA A 114 19.69 1.71 21.86
N ARG A 115 19.34 1.42 20.60
CA ARG A 115 18.73 0.12 20.24
C ARG A 115 19.67 -1.07 20.40
N ALA A 116 20.97 -0.89 20.17
CA ALA A 116 21.96 -1.94 20.39
C ALA A 116 22.08 -2.27 21.88
N SER A 117 22.06 -1.26 22.75
CA SER A 117 22.10 -1.43 24.21
C SER A 117 20.90 -2.24 24.72
N ALA A 118 19.69 -1.98 24.20
CA ALA A 118 18.48 -2.71 24.56
C ALA A 118 18.52 -4.21 24.17
N ARG A 119 19.43 -4.59 23.27
CA ARG A 119 19.62 -5.96 22.78
C ARG A 119 20.84 -6.66 23.38
N THR A 120 21.71 -5.91 24.03
CA THR A 120 22.95 -6.36 24.65
C THR A 120 22.95 -5.81 26.07
N SER A 121 23.72 -4.76 26.35
CA SER A 121 23.62 -3.93 27.54
C SER A 121 24.23 -2.55 27.30
N ALA A 122 23.80 -1.54 28.06
CA ALA A 122 24.41 -0.21 28.03
C ALA A 122 25.93 -0.28 28.34
N ALA A 123 26.32 -1.08 29.33
CA ALA A 123 27.71 -1.26 29.71
C ALA A 123 28.59 -1.90 28.62
N GLU A 124 28.02 -2.72 27.72
CA GLU A 124 28.78 -3.27 26.59
C GLU A 124 28.98 -2.25 25.47
N VAL A 125 27.97 -1.42 25.21
CA VAL A 125 28.07 -0.33 24.23
C VAL A 125 29.10 0.70 24.71
N GLU A 126 29.03 1.08 25.98
CA GLU A 126 29.90 2.08 26.59
C GLU A 126 31.38 1.67 26.60
N ARG A 127 31.66 0.38 26.79
CA ARG A 127 33.05 -0.14 26.84
C ARG A 127 33.70 -0.33 25.46
N ASP A 128 32.99 -0.08 24.36
CA ASP A 128 33.50 -0.33 23.01
C ASP A 128 33.76 0.97 22.24
N ASP A 129 34.93 1.56 22.50
CA ASP A 129 35.40 2.79 21.82
C ASP A 129 35.37 2.64 20.29
N GLY A 130 35.70 1.45 19.78
CA GLY A 130 35.69 1.17 18.34
C GLY A 130 34.29 1.21 17.72
N LEU A 131 33.25 0.88 18.48
CA LEU A 131 31.86 1.06 18.04
C LEU A 131 31.47 2.55 18.00
N LEU A 132 31.90 3.33 19.00
CA LEU A 132 31.64 4.77 19.05
C LEU A 132 32.39 5.53 17.93
N GLU A 133 33.65 5.20 17.68
CA GLU A 133 34.43 5.73 16.55
C GLU A 133 33.76 5.44 15.20
N LYS A 134 33.20 4.24 15.02
CA LYS A 134 32.41 3.89 13.83
C LYS A 134 31.11 4.70 13.77
N ALA A 135 30.48 4.99 14.91
CA ALA A 135 29.30 5.83 14.97
C ALA A 135 29.59 7.29 14.58
N ALA A 136 30.81 7.78 14.82
CA ALA A 136 31.24 9.12 14.40
C ALA A 136 31.63 9.19 12.93
N SER A 137 32.29 8.15 12.42
CA SER A 137 32.87 8.15 11.07
C SER A 137 31.95 7.67 9.96
N LEU A 138 30.97 6.80 10.25
CA LEU A 138 30.11 6.19 9.23
C LEU A 138 28.79 6.93 9.04
N SER A 139 28.28 6.88 7.79
CA SER A 139 26.93 7.34 7.52
C SER A 139 25.89 6.48 8.28
N PRO A 140 24.69 7.01 8.58
CA PRO A 140 23.68 6.24 9.30
C PRO A 140 23.36 4.86 8.71
N ASP A 141 23.26 4.76 7.39
CA ASP A 141 22.96 3.50 6.70
C ASP A 141 24.12 2.49 6.75
N GLN A 142 25.36 2.97 6.82
CA GLN A 142 26.54 2.13 7.03
C GLN A 142 26.62 1.68 8.48
N PHE A 143 26.42 2.60 9.43
CA PHE A 143 26.52 2.33 10.85
C PHE A 143 25.46 1.34 11.34
N VAL A 144 24.22 1.41 10.84
CA VAL A 144 23.17 0.41 11.14
C VAL A 144 23.65 -1.02 10.85
N ARG A 145 24.44 -1.23 9.80
CA ARG A 145 24.98 -2.55 9.44
C ARG A 145 26.15 -2.97 10.33
N GLU A 146 27.02 -2.04 10.72
CA GLU A 146 28.11 -2.31 11.68
C GLU A 146 27.56 -2.62 13.07
N ALA A 147 26.67 -1.77 13.61
CA ALA A 147 26.01 -1.99 14.89
C ALA A 147 25.20 -3.30 14.90
N GLY A 148 24.54 -3.64 13.80
CA GLY A 148 23.86 -4.93 13.65
C GLY A 148 24.81 -6.13 13.79
N ARG A 149 25.98 -6.09 13.14
CA ARG A 149 27.03 -7.12 13.29
C ARG A 149 27.58 -7.17 14.71
N TRP A 150 27.84 -6.01 15.29
CA TRP A 150 28.33 -5.87 16.65
C TRP A 150 27.38 -6.52 17.68
N VAL A 151 26.07 -6.30 17.53
CA VAL A 151 25.06 -6.94 18.38
C VAL A 151 25.06 -8.45 18.20
N VAL A 152 25.07 -8.94 16.96
CA VAL A 152 25.04 -10.39 16.69
C VAL A 152 26.26 -11.11 17.28
N GLN A 153 27.45 -10.49 17.26
CA GLN A 153 28.66 -11.07 17.85
C GLN A 153 28.59 -11.22 19.38
N ARG A 154 27.76 -10.42 20.05
CA ARG A 154 27.56 -10.44 21.52
C ARG A 154 26.34 -11.24 21.95
N GLN A 155 25.37 -11.42 21.05
CA GLN A 155 24.23 -12.30 21.30
C GLN A 155 24.66 -13.76 21.11
N HIS A 156 24.74 -14.51 22.22
CA HIS A 156 25.10 -15.94 22.21
C HIS A 156 24.07 -16.86 21.51
N ASP A 157 22.94 -16.32 21.07
CA ASP A 157 21.88 -17.05 20.38
C ASP A 157 21.97 -17.00 18.85
N GLY A 158 23.05 -16.42 18.30
CA GLY A 158 23.24 -16.28 16.85
C GLY A 158 22.14 -15.48 16.14
N GLY A 159 21.36 -14.69 16.88
CA GLY A 159 20.20 -13.94 16.38
C GLY A 159 18.88 -14.73 16.36
N GLU A 160 18.82 -15.95 16.91
CA GLU A 160 17.59 -16.75 16.95
C GLU A 160 16.45 -16.05 17.70
N GLY A 161 16.72 -15.45 18.85
CA GLY A 161 15.74 -14.72 19.63
C GLY A 161 15.20 -13.51 18.87
N GLU A 162 16.06 -12.82 18.12
CA GLU A 162 15.65 -11.71 17.26
C GLU A 162 14.78 -12.19 16.09
N TYR A 163 15.18 -13.25 15.40
CA TYR A 163 14.39 -13.83 14.33
C TYR A 163 13.02 -14.30 14.84
N ARG A 164 12.96 -14.91 16.04
CA ARG A 164 11.71 -15.33 16.69
C ARG A 164 10.79 -14.13 16.97
N ARG A 165 11.32 -13.03 17.51
CA ARG A 165 10.56 -11.78 17.72
C ARG A 165 10.04 -11.20 16.41
N GLN A 166 10.87 -11.13 15.39
CA GLN A 166 10.48 -10.65 14.05
C GLN A 166 9.39 -11.54 13.43
N ARG A 167 9.53 -12.87 13.57
CA ARG A 167 8.55 -13.84 13.09
C ARG A 167 7.23 -13.74 13.85
N ALA A 168 7.25 -13.43 15.15
CA ALA A 168 6.05 -13.24 15.97
C ALA A 168 5.32 -11.90 15.68
N ARG A 169 6.06 -10.84 15.31
CA ARG A 169 5.51 -9.51 15.00
C ARG A 169 4.89 -9.37 13.62
N ARG A 170 5.05 -10.38 12.76
CA ARG A 170 4.51 -10.36 11.41
C ARG A 170 3.01 -10.12 11.44
N ARG A 171 2.57 -9.22 10.58
CA ARG A 171 1.15 -8.91 10.39
C ARG A 171 0.96 -8.40 8.98
N LEU A 172 -0.21 -8.67 8.43
CA LEU A 172 -0.63 -8.15 7.15
C LEU A 172 -2.08 -7.70 7.30
N SER A 173 -2.36 -6.49 6.87
CA SER A 173 -3.68 -5.89 6.83
C SER A 173 -4.02 -5.59 5.38
N VAL A 174 -5.22 -5.97 4.97
CA VAL A 174 -5.80 -5.68 3.66
C VAL A 174 -7.14 -5.01 3.92
N TRP A 175 -7.34 -3.84 3.34
CA TRP A 175 -8.61 -3.10 3.46
C TRP A 175 -8.88 -2.37 2.15
N LYS A 176 -10.16 -2.08 1.91
CA LYS A 176 -10.60 -1.29 0.78
C LYS A 176 -10.86 0.14 1.24
N ASP A 177 -10.51 1.12 0.42
CA ASP A 177 -10.98 2.48 0.58
C ASP A 177 -12.36 2.60 -0.09
N ASP A 178 -13.38 2.93 0.70
CA ASP A 178 -14.75 3.00 0.21
C ASP A 178 -15.01 4.23 -0.68
N SER A 179 -14.08 5.20 -0.71
CA SER A 179 -14.24 6.42 -1.51
C SER A 179 -13.89 6.23 -2.99
N ASP A 180 -12.91 5.38 -3.30
CA ASP A 180 -12.42 5.13 -4.66
C ASP A 180 -12.37 3.63 -5.03
N GLY A 181 -12.68 2.73 -4.10
CA GLY A 181 -12.65 1.28 -4.28
C GLY A 181 -11.25 0.67 -4.24
N MET A 182 -10.20 1.46 -4.00
CA MET A 182 -8.82 0.99 -4.03
C MET A 182 -8.53 0.05 -2.85
N VAL A 183 -7.86 -1.07 -3.14
CA VAL A 183 -7.45 -2.03 -2.12
C VAL A 183 -6.04 -1.70 -1.65
N HIS A 184 -5.90 -1.46 -0.36
CA HIS A 184 -4.63 -1.22 0.30
C HIS A 184 -4.13 -2.47 1.01
N LEU A 185 -2.82 -2.69 0.92
CA LEU A 185 -2.11 -3.76 1.61
C LEU A 185 -0.96 -3.17 2.41
N ARG A 186 -0.92 -3.45 3.72
CA ARG A 186 0.17 -3.03 4.62
C ARG A 186 0.55 -4.15 5.55
N GLY A 187 1.84 -4.43 5.66
CA GLY A 187 2.31 -5.46 6.57
C GLY A 187 3.77 -5.30 6.99
N GLU A 188 4.12 -6.06 8.02
CA GLU A 188 5.50 -6.30 8.44
C GLU A 188 5.80 -7.79 8.24
N LEU A 189 6.90 -8.09 7.55
CA LEU A 189 7.39 -9.44 7.31
C LEU A 189 8.72 -9.65 8.03
N ASP A 190 9.01 -10.90 8.40
CA ASP A 190 10.36 -11.25 8.86
C ASP A 190 11.35 -11.12 7.69
N PRO A 191 12.65 -10.87 7.95
CA PRO A 191 13.63 -10.60 6.90
C PRO A 191 13.72 -11.69 5.83
N VAL A 192 13.50 -12.95 6.19
CA VAL A 192 13.56 -14.08 5.27
C VAL A 192 12.33 -14.08 4.34
N ALA A 193 11.12 -13.98 4.90
CA ALA A 193 9.88 -13.91 4.11
C ALA A 193 9.82 -12.63 3.25
N GLY A 194 10.21 -11.49 3.82
CA GLY A 194 10.26 -10.20 3.12
C GLY A 194 11.25 -10.18 1.97
N ALA A 195 12.45 -10.75 2.16
CA ALA A 195 13.43 -10.87 1.09
C ALA A 195 12.91 -11.75 -0.06
N LYS A 196 12.28 -12.89 0.25
CA LYS A 196 11.67 -13.77 -0.76
C LYS A 196 10.60 -13.05 -1.58
N LEU A 197 9.67 -12.37 -0.91
CA LEU A 197 8.60 -11.60 -1.57
C LEU A 197 9.19 -10.47 -2.44
N ARG A 198 10.08 -9.65 -1.87
CA ARG A 198 10.71 -8.52 -2.56
C ARG A 198 11.48 -8.98 -3.80
N THR A 199 12.27 -10.05 -3.69
CA THR A 199 13.02 -10.59 -4.83
C THR A 199 12.08 -11.11 -5.92
N ARG A 200 10.96 -11.74 -5.55
CA ARG A 200 9.97 -12.21 -6.52
C ARG A 200 9.29 -11.04 -7.25
N LEU A 201 8.85 -10.02 -6.52
CA LEU A 201 8.23 -8.82 -7.10
C LEU A 201 9.22 -8.08 -8.02
N LEU A 202 10.46 -7.89 -7.58
CA LEU A 202 11.50 -7.24 -8.41
C LEU A 202 11.76 -8.01 -9.71
N LYS A 203 11.85 -9.34 -9.64
CA LYS A 203 12.07 -10.18 -10.82
C LYS A 203 10.93 -10.04 -11.83
N GLU A 204 9.69 -10.04 -11.35
CA GLU A 204 8.52 -9.88 -12.20
C GLU A 204 8.39 -8.45 -12.74
N ALA A 205 8.65 -7.44 -11.92
CA ALA A 205 8.66 -6.05 -12.35
C ALA A 205 9.71 -5.78 -13.43
N GLU A 206 10.90 -6.37 -13.37
CA GLU A 206 11.90 -6.24 -14.44
C GLU A 206 11.44 -6.94 -15.73
N ARG A 207 10.67 -8.02 -15.62
CA ARG A 207 10.05 -8.65 -16.79
C ARG A 207 9.01 -7.73 -17.43
N LEU A 208 8.11 -7.16 -16.62
CA LEU A 208 7.11 -6.19 -17.10
C LEU A 208 7.76 -4.95 -17.71
N ARG A 209 8.89 -4.49 -17.13
CA ARG A 209 9.70 -3.41 -17.72
C ARG A 209 10.18 -3.75 -19.13
N ARG A 210 10.58 -4.99 -19.38
CA ARG A 210 10.96 -5.43 -20.73
C ARG A 210 9.79 -5.44 -21.70
N CYS A 211 8.57 -5.74 -21.25
CA CYS A 211 7.36 -5.62 -22.07
C CYS A 211 6.97 -4.17 -22.37
N ASP A 212 7.40 -3.23 -21.51
CA ASP A 212 7.20 -1.80 -21.73
C ASP A 212 8.24 -1.20 -22.68
N LEU A 213 9.31 -1.93 -23.01
CA LEU A 213 10.33 -1.46 -23.96
C LEU A 213 9.70 -1.26 -25.33
N GLY A 214 9.85 -0.06 -25.88
CA GLY A 214 9.24 0.35 -27.15
C GLY A 214 7.90 1.08 -27.00
N LYS A 215 7.29 1.11 -25.80
CA LYS A 215 6.15 1.97 -25.52
C LYS A 215 6.59 3.43 -25.29
N PRO A 216 5.80 4.44 -25.68
CA PRO A 216 6.04 5.84 -25.32
C PRO A 216 6.20 6.02 -23.81
N VAL A 217 6.99 7.00 -23.37
CA VAL A 217 7.30 7.21 -21.93
C VAL A 217 6.05 7.36 -21.05
N GLY A 218 4.94 7.90 -21.58
CA GLY A 218 3.67 8.01 -20.85
C GLY A 218 2.85 6.72 -20.76
N GLU A 219 3.21 5.69 -21.53
CA GLU A 219 2.56 4.37 -21.56
C GLU A 219 3.41 3.28 -20.90
N GLN A 220 4.63 3.62 -20.46
CA GLN A 220 5.46 2.71 -19.68
C GLN A 220 5.01 2.75 -18.23
N ARG A 221 4.81 1.56 -17.65
CA ARG A 221 4.44 1.46 -16.25
C ARG A 221 5.60 1.92 -15.37
N SER A 222 5.25 2.67 -14.33
CA SER A 222 6.18 2.97 -13.24
C SER A 222 6.61 1.69 -12.51
N LEU A 223 7.69 1.76 -11.74
CA LEU A 223 8.10 0.62 -10.90
C LEU A 223 6.98 0.18 -9.94
N SER A 224 6.25 1.15 -9.37
CA SER A 224 5.14 0.88 -8.45
C SER A 224 3.96 0.19 -9.13
N GLN A 225 3.58 0.62 -10.34
CA GLN A 225 2.55 -0.06 -11.14
C GLN A 225 2.99 -1.50 -11.47
N ARG A 226 4.24 -1.69 -11.90
CA ARG A 226 4.78 -3.05 -12.14
C ARG A 226 4.83 -3.91 -10.88
N PHE A 227 4.98 -3.33 -9.70
CA PHE A 227 4.89 -4.06 -8.44
C PHE A 227 3.46 -4.49 -8.12
N ALA A 228 2.46 -3.67 -8.47
CA ALA A 228 1.05 -4.03 -8.34
C ALA A 228 0.70 -5.19 -9.28
N ASP A 229 1.02 -5.06 -10.58
CA ASP A 229 0.84 -6.11 -11.59
C ASP A 229 1.56 -7.42 -11.20
N ALA A 230 2.79 -7.29 -10.67
CA ALA A 230 3.56 -8.43 -10.19
C ALA A 230 2.92 -9.13 -9.00
N LEU A 231 2.18 -8.40 -8.16
CA LEU A 231 1.46 -8.98 -7.03
C LEU A 231 0.22 -9.75 -7.49
N GLU A 232 -0.52 -9.22 -8.46
CA GLU A 232 -1.65 -9.90 -9.09
C GLU A 232 -1.22 -11.22 -9.75
N THR A 233 -0.06 -11.20 -10.41
CA THR A 233 0.55 -12.40 -10.99
C THR A 233 0.82 -13.50 -9.94
N LEU A 234 1.01 -13.14 -8.66
CA LEU A 234 1.21 -14.11 -7.57
C LEU A 234 -0.09 -14.69 -7.01
N THR A 235 -1.24 -14.06 -7.29
CA THR A 235 -2.56 -14.55 -6.88
C THR A 235 -3.22 -15.41 -7.96
N GLU A 236 -2.67 -15.43 -9.17
CA GLU A 236 -3.11 -16.34 -10.23
C GLU A 236 -2.74 -17.81 -9.91
N PRO A 237 -3.64 -18.77 -10.19
CA PRO A 237 -3.37 -20.18 -9.94
C PRO A 237 -2.21 -20.68 -10.82
N ASP A 238 -1.33 -21.52 -10.25
CA ASP A 238 -0.24 -22.16 -10.99
C ASP A 238 -0.81 -23.17 -11.99
N ARG A 239 -0.87 -22.77 -13.27
CA ARG A 239 -1.42 -23.60 -14.36
C ARG A 239 -0.39 -24.59 -14.94
N SER A 240 0.84 -24.61 -14.43
CA SER A 240 1.93 -25.49 -14.89
C SER A 240 1.74 -26.98 -14.58
N GLY A 241 0.65 -27.36 -13.89
CA GLY A 241 0.32 -28.75 -13.60
C GLY A 241 1.02 -29.34 -12.37
N ASN A 242 1.74 -28.55 -11.59
CA ASN A 242 2.33 -29.02 -10.34
C ASN A 242 1.29 -28.98 -9.20
N SER A 243 0.46 -30.02 -9.13
CA SER A 243 -0.69 -30.16 -8.22
C SER A 243 -0.34 -30.14 -6.72
N ARG A 244 0.94 -30.15 -6.35
CA ARG A 244 1.38 -30.23 -4.95
C ARG A 244 1.48 -28.87 -4.24
N ARG A 245 1.28 -27.74 -4.93
CA ARG A 245 1.43 -26.39 -4.34
C ARG A 245 0.29 -25.41 -4.62
N SER A 246 -0.68 -25.78 -5.44
CA SER A 246 -1.80 -24.89 -5.77
C SER A 246 -2.87 -25.01 -4.69
N GLY A 247 -3.03 -23.99 -3.85
CA GLY A 247 -4.27 -23.84 -3.08
C GLY A 247 -5.47 -23.75 -4.03
N SER A 248 -6.68 -23.98 -3.53
CA SER A 248 -7.89 -23.72 -4.34
C SER A 248 -7.82 -22.29 -4.89
N PRO A 249 -8.02 -22.09 -6.21
CA PRO A 249 -8.11 -20.75 -6.77
C PRO A 249 -9.14 -19.94 -5.98
N ALA A 250 -8.79 -18.72 -5.57
CA ALA A 250 -9.77 -17.79 -5.00
C ALA A 250 -10.59 -17.24 -6.17
N ASP A 251 -11.83 -17.70 -6.31
CA ASP A 251 -12.76 -17.16 -7.29
C ASP A 251 -13.37 -15.85 -6.72
N ILE A 252 -13.40 -14.79 -7.52
CA ILE A 252 -14.20 -13.58 -7.23
C ILE A 252 -15.57 -13.69 -7.90
N THR A 253 -16.58 -13.03 -7.35
CA THR A 253 -17.91 -12.92 -7.97
C THR A 253 -18.08 -11.55 -8.58
N ILE A 254 -18.44 -11.53 -9.85
CA ILE A 254 -18.80 -10.32 -10.60
C ILE A 254 -20.27 -10.43 -10.97
N VAL A 255 -21.04 -9.40 -10.67
CA VAL A 255 -22.48 -9.33 -10.98
C VAL A 255 -22.67 -8.29 -12.06
N GLN A 256 -23.24 -8.70 -13.19
CA GLN A 256 -23.72 -7.79 -14.22
C GLN A 256 -25.22 -7.58 -14.03
N HIS A 257 -25.62 -6.33 -13.87
CA HIS A 257 -27.01 -5.89 -13.76
C HIS A 257 -27.47 -5.38 -15.12
N LEU A 258 -28.63 -5.86 -15.57
CA LEU A 258 -29.26 -5.47 -16.85
C LEU A 258 -30.57 -4.75 -16.56
N SER A 259 -30.85 -3.68 -17.29
CA SER A 259 -32.18 -3.06 -17.26
C SER A 259 -33.25 -4.01 -17.82
N PRO A 260 -34.53 -3.86 -17.45
CA PRO A 260 -35.61 -4.69 -17.97
C PRO A 260 -35.67 -4.76 -19.50
N ASP A 261 -35.34 -3.65 -20.15
CA ASP A 261 -35.36 -3.53 -21.61
C ASP A 261 -34.06 -4.03 -22.28
N GLY A 262 -33.02 -4.35 -21.49
CA GLY A 262 -31.71 -4.80 -21.96
C GLY A 262 -30.75 -3.69 -22.41
N ASP A 263 -31.23 -2.45 -22.50
CA ASP A 263 -30.49 -1.32 -23.10
C ASP A 263 -29.37 -0.75 -22.21
N LYS A 264 -29.42 -1.01 -20.91
CA LYS A 264 -28.43 -0.53 -19.94
C LYS A 264 -27.87 -1.69 -19.14
N ALA A 265 -26.55 -1.73 -19.02
CA ALA A 265 -25.84 -2.68 -18.21
C ALA A 265 -24.79 -1.97 -17.36
N PHE A 266 -24.58 -2.47 -16.14
CA PHE A 266 -23.35 -2.20 -15.41
C PHE A 266 -22.91 -3.47 -14.71
N ALA A 267 -21.61 -3.59 -14.42
CA ALA A 267 -21.08 -4.72 -13.67
C ALA A 267 -20.35 -4.24 -12.43
N GLU A 268 -20.33 -5.08 -11.41
CA GLU A 268 -19.61 -4.82 -10.17
C GLU A 268 -18.94 -6.09 -9.66
N VAL A 269 -17.78 -5.94 -9.05
CA VAL A 269 -17.21 -6.98 -8.19
C VAL A 269 -17.98 -6.93 -6.87
N VAL A 270 -18.46 -8.08 -6.38
CA VAL A 270 -19.11 -8.14 -5.06
C VAL A 270 -18.14 -7.61 -4.01
N ASP A 271 -18.56 -6.58 -3.27
CA ASP A 271 -17.75 -5.82 -2.31
C ASP A 271 -16.55 -5.05 -2.91
N GLY A 272 -16.40 -5.00 -4.23
CA GLY A 272 -15.29 -4.33 -4.94
C GLY A 272 -15.67 -3.10 -5.76
N GLY A 273 -16.97 -2.88 -6.03
CA GLY A 273 -17.47 -1.71 -6.75
C GLY A 273 -17.66 -1.93 -8.24
N VAL A 274 -18.13 -0.88 -8.94
CA VAL A 274 -18.49 -0.94 -10.36
C VAL A 274 -17.24 -1.06 -11.23
N ILE A 275 -17.27 -1.97 -12.20
CA ILE A 275 -16.22 -2.16 -13.19
C ILE A 275 -16.71 -1.78 -14.60
N PRO A 276 -15.81 -1.27 -15.46
CA PRO A 276 -16.11 -1.05 -16.86
C PRO A 276 -16.47 -2.35 -17.60
N GLU A 277 -17.26 -2.24 -18.66
CA GLU A 277 -17.60 -3.37 -19.53
C GLU A 277 -16.37 -4.06 -20.10
N SER A 278 -15.32 -3.31 -20.46
CA SER A 278 -14.06 -3.89 -20.95
C SER A 278 -13.37 -4.82 -19.93
N VAL A 279 -13.46 -4.49 -18.64
CA VAL A 279 -12.91 -5.32 -17.55
C VAL A 279 -13.79 -6.56 -17.35
N LEU A 280 -15.12 -6.40 -17.42
CA LEU A 280 -16.03 -7.55 -17.41
C LEU A 280 -15.76 -8.51 -18.57
N GLU A 281 -15.52 -7.97 -19.78
CA GLU A 281 -15.20 -8.77 -20.97
C GLU A 281 -13.92 -9.58 -20.81
N GLU A 282 -12.89 -9.01 -20.19
CA GLU A 282 -11.66 -9.74 -19.85
C GLU A 282 -11.96 -10.94 -18.95
N HIS A 283 -12.77 -10.74 -17.91
CA HIS A 283 -13.13 -11.81 -16.99
C HIS A 283 -13.96 -12.91 -17.65
N PHE A 284 -14.79 -12.59 -18.66
CA PHE A 284 -15.54 -13.62 -19.40
C PHE A 284 -14.65 -14.67 -20.06
N CYS A 285 -13.40 -14.36 -20.38
CA CYS A 285 -12.47 -15.31 -20.98
C CYS A 285 -12.13 -16.49 -20.05
N ASN A 286 -12.15 -16.27 -18.72
CA ASN A 286 -11.79 -17.28 -17.72
C ASN A 286 -12.85 -17.48 -16.63
N ALA A 287 -14.05 -16.88 -16.76
CA ALA A 287 -15.12 -16.97 -15.77
C ALA A 287 -16.04 -18.19 -15.98
N ARG A 288 -16.56 -18.70 -14.86
CA ARG A 288 -17.73 -19.59 -14.87
C ARG A 288 -18.98 -18.72 -14.80
N ILE A 289 -19.69 -18.57 -15.91
CA ILE A 289 -20.83 -17.65 -16.03
C ILE A 289 -22.12 -18.39 -15.65
N VAL A 290 -22.96 -17.78 -14.82
CA VAL A 290 -24.31 -18.26 -14.49
C VAL A 290 -25.29 -17.11 -14.63
N GLY A 291 -26.30 -17.27 -15.50
CA GLY A 291 -27.39 -16.32 -15.60
C GLY A 291 -28.45 -16.59 -14.52
N VAL A 292 -28.96 -15.52 -13.90
CA VAL A 292 -30.11 -15.57 -12.99
C VAL A 292 -31.11 -14.51 -13.42
N VAL A 293 -32.38 -14.90 -13.57
CA VAL A 293 -33.48 -13.97 -13.85
C VAL A 293 -34.30 -13.79 -12.58
N PHE A 294 -34.62 -12.56 -12.24
CA PHE A 294 -35.44 -12.20 -11.08
C PHE A 294 -36.81 -11.67 -11.52
N ASP A 295 -37.81 -11.80 -10.66
CA ASP A 295 -39.09 -11.12 -10.84
C ASP A 295 -39.00 -9.64 -10.43
N SER A 296 -40.09 -8.89 -10.61
CA SER A 296 -40.16 -7.47 -10.26
C SER A 296 -40.02 -7.17 -8.76
N LYS A 297 -40.08 -8.20 -7.90
CA LYS A 297 -39.88 -8.10 -6.44
C LYS A 297 -38.48 -8.55 -6.01
N GLY A 298 -37.61 -8.93 -6.96
CA GLY A 298 -36.26 -9.39 -6.69
C GLY A 298 -36.16 -10.87 -6.30
N LEU A 299 -37.21 -11.68 -6.51
CA LEU A 299 -37.16 -13.12 -6.27
C LEU A 299 -36.60 -13.85 -7.51
N PRO A 300 -35.66 -14.80 -7.34
CA PRO A 300 -35.09 -15.52 -8.47
C PRO A 300 -36.14 -16.44 -9.12
N LEU A 301 -36.43 -16.19 -10.39
CA LEU A 301 -37.36 -16.97 -11.22
C LEU A 301 -36.67 -18.11 -11.96
N TRP A 302 -35.44 -17.87 -12.42
CA TRP A 302 -34.70 -18.83 -13.23
C TRP A 302 -33.20 -18.72 -12.97
N ARG A 303 -32.52 -19.87 -13.00
CA ARG A 303 -31.07 -19.97 -12.93
C ARG A 303 -30.59 -20.91 -14.02
N GLY A 304 -29.69 -20.40 -14.87
CA GLY A 304 -29.09 -21.18 -15.94
C GLY A 304 -28.03 -22.16 -15.47
N THR A 305 -27.71 -23.13 -16.33
CA THR A 305 -26.51 -23.97 -16.17
C THR A 305 -25.26 -23.12 -16.41
N ALA A 306 -24.22 -23.35 -15.62
CA ALA A 306 -22.98 -22.62 -15.77
C ALA A 306 -22.32 -22.90 -17.13
N SER A 307 -21.84 -21.86 -17.82
CA SER A 307 -20.99 -22.08 -19.00
C SER A 307 -19.62 -22.62 -18.57
N PRO A 308 -19.03 -23.57 -19.30
CA PRO A 308 -17.72 -24.12 -18.97
C PRO A 308 -16.62 -23.06 -19.16
N ARG A 309 -15.64 -23.05 -18.25
CA ARG A 309 -14.36 -22.35 -18.44
C ARG A 309 -13.50 -23.13 -19.45
N PRO A 310 -12.58 -22.49 -20.19
CA PRO A 310 -11.56 -23.20 -20.95
C PRO A 310 -10.91 -24.27 -20.07
N SER A 311 -11.00 -25.52 -20.51
CA SER A 311 -10.47 -26.66 -19.75
C SER A 311 -8.94 -26.67 -19.78
N LYS A 312 -8.33 -27.37 -18.82
CA LYS A 312 -6.88 -27.61 -18.85
C LYS A 312 -6.43 -28.26 -20.15
N ALA A 313 -7.18 -29.23 -20.67
CA ALA A 313 -6.85 -29.91 -21.93
C ALA A 313 -6.85 -28.94 -23.12
N GLN A 314 -7.82 -28.01 -23.17
CA GLN A 314 -7.82 -26.95 -24.17
C GLN A 314 -6.61 -26.03 -24.01
N MET A 315 -6.26 -25.64 -22.78
CA MET A 315 -5.08 -24.82 -22.54
C MET A 315 -3.78 -25.52 -22.94
N ASP A 316 -3.61 -26.79 -22.58
CA ASP A 316 -2.43 -27.59 -22.96
C ASP A 316 -2.32 -27.72 -24.49
N ALA A 317 -3.45 -27.88 -25.19
CA ALA A 317 -3.49 -27.89 -26.65
C ALA A 317 -3.14 -26.53 -27.28
N LEU A 318 -3.60 -25.41 -26.69
CA LEU A 318 -3.20 -24.06 -27.12
C LEU A 318 -1.69 -23.85 -26.92
N ILE A 319 -1.15 -24.31 -25.79
CA ILE A 319 0.28 -24.22 -25.50
C ILE A 319 1.09 -25.01 -26.51
N ALA A 320 0.65 -26.23 -26.86
CA ALA A 320 1.31 -27.04 -27.89
C ALA A 320 1.22 -26.38 -29.29
N ARG A 321 0.09 -25.73 -29.61
CA ARG A 321 -0.15 -25.06 -30.90
C ARG A 321 0.65 -23.76 -31.07
N TYR A 322 0.78 -22.96 -30.00
CA TYR A 322 1.39 -21.62 -30.05
C TYR A 322 2.82 -21.55 -29.49
N GLY A 323 3.25 -22.55 -28.70
CA GLY A 323 4.57 -22.58 -28.05
C GLY A 323 4.78 -21.56 -26.92
N GLY A 324 3.82 -20.67 -26.68
CA GLY A 324 3.91 -19.57 -25.73
C GLY A 324 2.76 -18.59 -25.92
N CYS A 325 2.88 -17.40 -25.33
CA CYS A 325 1.92 -16.31 -25.52
C CYS A 325 1.90 -15.91 -27.00
N ALA A 326 0.72 -15.85 -27.60
CA ALA A 326 0.52 -15.51 -29.00
C ALA A 326 0.89 -14.05 -29.35
N GLY A 327 0.99 -13.18 -28.34
CA GLY A 327 1.45 -11.79 -28.50
C GLY A 327 2.96 -11.62 -28.36
N CYS A 328 3.51 -11.99 -27.19
CA CYS A 328 4.91 -11.71 -26.86
C CYS A 328 5.83 -12.93 -26.82
N GLY A 329 5.32 -14.14 -27.09
CA GLY A 329 6.09 -15.38 -27.07
C GLY A 329 6.45 -15.92 -25.67
N GLN A 330 5.91 -15.33 -24.60
CA GLN A 330 6.24 -15.75 -23.23
C GLN A 330 5.83 -17.20 -22.91
N HIS A 331 6.57 -17.83 -21.99
CA HIS A 331 6.32 -19.21 -21.56
C HIS A 331 4.89 -19.45 -21.05
N SER A 332 4.34 -20.60 -21.44
CA SER A 332 2.95 -21.01 -21.31
C SER A 332 2.32 -21.01 -19.93
N VAL A 333 3.16 -21.07 -18.88
CA VAL A 333 2.72 -21.15 -17.48
C VAL A 333 1.91 -19.92 -17.04
N MET A 334 2.18 -18.78 -17.67
CA MET A 334 1.54 -17.49 -17.35
C MET A 334 0.42 -17.14 -18.34
N ASN A 335 0.02 -18.07 -19.20
CA ASN A 335 -0.95 -17.79 -20.24
C ASN A 335 -2.37 -18.06 -19.76
N GLN A 336 -3.25 -17.14 -20.10
CA GLN A 336 -4.68 -17.21 -20.03
C GLN A 336 -5.25 -17.54 -21.42
N ALA A 337 -6.39 -18.21 -21.47
CA ALA A 337 -7.11 -18.39 -22.72
C ALA A 337 -7.86 -17.09 -23.03
N HIS A 338 -7.72 -16.59 -24.26
CA HIS A 338 -8.41 -15.42 -24.80
C HIS A 338 -9.28 -15.86 -25.97
N HIS A 339 -10.50 -15.35 -26.08
CA HIS A 339 -11.40 -15.69 -27.18
C HIS A 339 -11.13 -14.80 -28.41
N ILE A 340 -10.89 -15.38 -29.58
CA ILE A 340 -10.66 -14.64 -30.83
C ILE A 340 -11.92 -13.87 -31.23
N ARG A 341 -13.07 -14.56 -31.31
CA ARG A 341 -14.39 -13.94 -31.28
C ARG A 341 -14.79 -13.80 -29.80
N PRO A 342 -15.03 -12.57 -29.30
CA PRO A 342 -15.34 -12.33 -27.90
C PRO A 342 -16.48 -13.20 -27.38
N ARG A 343 -16.36 -13.65 -26.12
CA ARG A 343 -17.39 -14.47 -25.47
C ARG A 343 -18.71 -13.71 -25.29
N SER A 344 -18.64 -12.40 -25.02
CA SER A 344 -19.78 -11.47 -24.95
C SER A 344 -20.62 -11.46 -26.24
N GLN A 345 -19.98 -11.72 -27.39
CA GLN A 345 -20.61 -11.75 -28.72
C GLN A 345 -20.98 -13.18 -29.17
N GLY A 346 -21.06 -14.13 -28.23
CA GLY A 346 -21.41 -15.53 -28.50
C GLY A 346 -20.25 -16.39 -29.02
N GLY A 347 -19.00 -15.95 -28.89
CA GLY A 347 -17.84 -16.75 -29.27
C GLY A 347 -17.79 -18.10 -28.52
N PRO A 348 -17.65 -19.26 -29.20
CA PRO A 348 -17.61 -20.55 -28.53
C PRO A 348 -16.33 -20.74 -27.70
N THR A 349 -16.38 -21.62 -26.70
CA THR A 349 -15.20 -22.02 -25.91
C THR A 349 -14.66 -23.34 -26.44
N ASP A 350 -14.15 -23.30 -27.67
CA ASP A 350 -13.48 -24.40 -28.37
C ASP A 350 -12.04 -24.02 -28.74
N ILE A 351 -11.25 -24.99 -29.21
CA ILE A 351 -9.81 -24.76 -29.45
C ILE A 351 -9.53 -23.79 -30.61
N ASP A 352 -10.49 -23.63 -31.52
CA ASP A 352 -10.32 -22.83 -32.73
C ASP A 352 -10.68 -21.35 -32.51
N ASN A 353 -11.52 -21.07 -31.52
CA ASN A 353 -11.85 -19.72 -31.08
C ASN A 353 -11.01 -19.25 -29.88
N LEU A 354 -10.00 -20.00 -29.44
CA LEU A 354 -9.14 -19.62 -28.32
C LEU A 354 -7.70 -19.38 -28.78
N MET A 355 -7.02 -18.45 -28.10
CA MET A 355 -5.57 -18.22 -28.22
C MET A 355 -4.96 -17.97 -26.84
N PRO A 356 -3.71 -18.40 -26.59
CA PRO A 356 -3.08 -18.20 -25.28
C PRO A 356 -2.40 -16.81 -25.21
N LEU A 357 -2.78 -15.98 -24.24
CA LEU A 357 -2.15 -14.69 -23.98
C LEU A 357 -1.65 -14.63 -22.54
N CYS A 358 -0.44 -14.10 -22.31
CA CYS A 358 -0.04 -13.77 -20.94
C CYS A 358 -0.85 -12.58 -20.43
N TRP A 359 -1.01 -12.44 -19.10
CA TRP A 359 -1.79 -11.38 -18.47
C TRP A 359 -1.56 -9.99 -19.12
N GLY A 360 -0.30 -9.55 -19.24
CA GLY A 360 -0.01 -8.24 -19.84
C GLY A 360 -0.36 -8.11 -21.33
N CYS A 361 -0.40 -9.21 -22.09
CA CYS A 361 -0.89 -9.20 -23.47
C CYS A 361 -2.42 -9.32 -23.54
N HIS A 362 -3.04 -9.96 -22.56
CA HIS A 362 -4.49 -10.07 -22.40
C HIS A 362 -5.10 -8.71 -22.06
N ASP A 363 -4.52 -8.04 -21.06
CA ASP A 363 -4.82 -6.67 -20.65
C ASP A 363 -4.63 -5.67 -21.81
N ASN A 364 -3.56 -5.81 -22.61
CA ASN A 364 -3.40 -4.98 -23.81
C ASN A 364 -4.60 -5.05 -24.77
N VAL A 365 -5.24 -6.22 -24.92
CA VAL A 365 -6.40 -6.41 -25.80
C VAL A 365 -7.65 -5.78 -25.20
N HIS A 366 -7.95 -6.09 -23.93
CA HIS A 366 -9.19 -5.63 -23.29
C HIS A 366 -9.15 -4.16 -22.84
N ILE A 367 -8.01 -3.69 -22.34
CA ILE A 367 -7.88 -2.37 -21.73
C ILE A 367 -7.18 -1.37 -22.65
N HIS A 368 -6.16 -1.80 -23.40
CA HIS A 368 -5.36 -0.91 -24.23
C HIS A 368 -5.73 -0.91 -25.72
N GLY A 369 -6.83 -1.58 -26.08
CA GLY A 369 -7.41 -1.54 -27.44
C GLY A 369 -6.57 -2.24 -28.50
N TRP A 370 -5.70 -3.17 -28.12
CA TRP A 370 -5.00 -4.03 -29.07
C TRP A 370 -6.00 -4.98 -29.73
N ARG A 371 -5.75 -5.34 -30.99
CA ARG A 371 -6.66 -6.20 -31.76
C ARG A 371 -6.02 -7.53 -32.06
N VAL A 372 -6.84 -8.57 -32.05
CA VAL A 372 -6.46 -9.89 -32.55
C VAL A 372 -6.41 -9.84 -34.07
N VAL A 373 -5.29 -10.26 -34.66
CA VAL A 373 -5.06 -10.29 -36.11
C VAL A 373 -4.45 -11.63 -36.52
N PRO A 374 -4.66 -12.11 -37.76
CA PRO A 374 -3.99 -13.31 -38.25
C PRO A 374 -2.47 -13.14 -38.28
N ASP A 375 -1.73 -14.20 -37.92
CA ASP A 375 -0.25 -14.18 -37.90
C ASP A 375 0.40 -14.63 -39.23
N GLY A 376 -0.41 -15.01 -40.22
CA GLY A 376 0.02 -15.53 -41.51
C GLY A 376 0.35 -17.03 -41.55
N ARG A 377 0.18 -17.76 -40.44
CA ARG A 377 0.44 -19.22 -40.31
C ARG A 377 -0.78 -20.00 -39.80
N SER A 378 -1.98 -19.51 -40.12
CA SER A 378 -3.26 -20.05 -39.64
C SER A 378 -3.44 -19.95 -38.11
N LEU A 379 -2.70 -19.06 -37.44
CA LEU A 379 -2.89 -18.68 -36.05
C LEU A 379 -3.23 -17.17 -35.97
N HIS A 380 -3.29 -16.67 -34.75
CA HIS A 380 -3.59 -15.29 -34.43
C HIS A 380 -2.50 -14.70 -33.53
N THR A 381 -2.23 -13.41 -33.69
CA THR A 381 -1.40 -12.61 -32.79
C THR A 381 -2.16 -11.33 -32.40
N ILE A 382 -1.54 -10.46 -31.61
CA ILE A 382 -2.14 -9.17 -31.24
C ILE A 382 -1.34 -8.04 -31.87
N ALA A 383 -2.05 -7.04 -32.38
CA ALA A 383 -1.47 -5.83 -32.94
C ALA A 383 -1.96 -4.60 -32.19
N PRO A 384 -1.13 -3.56 -32.05
CA PRO A 384 -1.58 -2.28 -31.49
C PRO A 384 -2.71 -1.67 -32.36
N PRO A 385 -3.52 -0.76 -31.80
CA PRO A 385 -4.58 -0.10 -32.55
C PRO A 385 -4.05 0.73 -33.74
N ASP A 386 -4.77 0.75 -34.87
CA ASP A 386 -4.38 1.45 -36.12
C ASP A 386 -4.17 2.96 -35.93
N ARG A 387 -4.80 3.55 -34.91
CA ARG A 387 -4.62 4.93 -34.47
C ARG A 387 -4.81 4.98 -32.96
N ILE A 388 -3.82 5.49 -32.24
CA ILE A 388 -4.01 5.94 -30.87
C ILE A 388 -4.92 7.17 -30.96
N ARG A 389 -6.23 7.03 -30.74
CA ARG A 389 -7.08 8.19 -30.45
C ARG A 389 -6.71 8.67 -29.06
N TYR A 390 -5.75 9.58 -28.98
CA TYR A 390 -5.74 10.55 -27.91
C TYR A 390 -7.02 11.36 -28.07
N GLY A 391 -8.06 11.03 -27.32
CA GLY A 391 -8.97 12.10 -26.91
C GLY A 391 -8.12 13.17 -26.21
N PRO A 392 -8.42 14.47 -26.34
CA PRO A 392 -7.82 15.44 -25.43
C PRO A 392 -8.00 14.91 -24.01
N ALA A 393 -6.97 15.04 -23.16
CA ALA A 393 -7.06 14.68 -21.76
C ALA A 393 -8.37 15.25 -21.22
N ARG A 394 -9.39 14.41 -21.06
CA ARG A 394 -10.59 14.84 -20.36
C ARG A 394 -10.09 15.01 -18.94
N ALA A 395 -10.22 16.22 -18.41
CA ALA A 395 -10.26 16.37 -16.97
C ALA A 395 -11.25 15.30 -16.45
N PRO A 396 -10.93 14.60 -15.35
CA PRO A 396 -11.91 13.74 -14.69
C PRO A 396 -13.23 14.51 -14.65
N ASP A 397 -14.34 13.89 -15.05
CA ASP A 397 -15.63 14.52 -14.88
C ASP A 397 -15.68 15.02 -13.43
N PRO A 398 -16.06 16.29 -13.18
CA PRO A 398 -16.15 16.78 -11.82
C PRO A 398 -16.99 15.76 -11.03
N PRO A 399 -16.53 15.35 -9.83
CA PRO A 399 -17.23 14.31 -9.07
C PRO A 399 -18.70 14.68 -9.03
N PRO A 400 -19.62 13.72 -9.23
CA PRO A 400 -21.04 14.02 -9.16
C PRO A 400 -21.26 14.77 -7.86
N ILE A 401 -21.71 16.02 -7.96
CA ILE A 401 -22.08 16.80 -6.80
C ILE A 401 -23.27 16.04 -6.26
N HIS A 402 -23.02 15.15 -5.30
CA HIS A 402 -24.07 14.55 -4.52
C HIS A 402 -24.75 15.73 -3.83
N ASP A 403 -25.96 16.06 -4.28
CA ASP A 403 -26.83 16.92 -3.49
C ASP A 403 -26.82 16.34 -2.08
N PRO A 404 -26.56 17.16 -1.05
CA PRO A 404 -26.65 16.68 0.32
C PRO A 404 -28.01 16.02 0.49
N PRO A 405 -28.08 14.84 1.14
CA PRO A 405 -29.31 14.06 1.23
C PRO A 405 -30.42 15.00 1.68
N SER A 406 -31.46 15.12 0.85
CA SER A 406 -32.59 16.00 1.13
C SER A 406 -33.02 15.71 2.57
N ARG A 407 -32.94 16.74 3.42
CA ARG A 407 -33.39 16.62 4.81
C ARG A 407 -34.85 16.21 4.70
N ARG A 408 -35.14 14.93 5.01
CA ARG A 408 -36.51 14.47 5.26
C ARG A 408 -37.13 15.51 6.17
N ARG A 409 -38.11 16.24 5.65
CA ARG A 409 -38.96 17.13 6.44
C ARG A 409 -39.49 16.28 7.58
N ARG A 410 -38.95 16.48 8.79
CA ARG A 410 -39.59 15.99 10.01
C ARG A 410 -41.01 16.53 9.97
N ALA A 411 -41.97 15.62 10.00
CA ALA A 411 -43.38 15.95 10.22
C ALA A 411 -43.48 16.95 11.38
N GLY A 412 -44.25 18.00 11.17
CA GLY A 412 -44.33 19.14 12.06
C GLY A 412 -44.69 18.73 13.49
N THR A 413 -43.96 19.27 14.45
CA THR A 413 -44.42 19.41 15.82
C THR A 413 -45.64 20.33 15.80
N SER A 414 -46.83 19.75 15.95
CA SER A 414 -48.06 20.51 16.17
C SER A 414 -47.95 21.25 17.50
N SER A 415 -48.05 22.57 17.44
CA SER A 415 -48.25 23.44 18.60
C SER A 415 -49.53 23.03 19.34
N ARG A 416 -49.39 22.81 20.64
CA ARG A 416 -50.51 22.79 21.60
C ARG A 416 -51.24 24.12 21.54
N GLN A 417 -52.49 24.12 21.10
CA GLN A 417 -53.50 25.06 21.57
C GLN A 417 -54.76 24.29 21.96
N SER A 418 -55.17 24.53 23.19
CA SER A 418 -56.34 24.01 23.89
C SER A 418 -57.66 24.38 23.21
N ARG A 419 -58.58 23.42 23.09
CA ARG A 419 -60.04 23.65 23.20
C ARG A 419 -60.77 22.36 23.62
N VAL A 420 -61.50 22.52 24.73
CA VAL A 420 -62.54 21.78 25.47
C VAL A 420 -63.17 20.53 24.80
N PRO A 421 -63.48 19.45 25.56
CA PRO A 421 -64.09 18.23 25.05
C PRO A 421 -65.63 18.33 24.95
N ASP A 422 -66.19 17.78 23.87
CA ASP A 422 -67.61 17.41 23.82
C ASP A 422 -67.75 15.88 23.94
N VAL A 423 -68.69 15.47 24.78
CA VAL A 423 -68.94 14.09 25.20
C VAL A 423 -70.19 13.55 24.49
N GLU A 424 -70.04 12.35 23.94
CA GLU A 424 -71.03 11.27 23.64
C GLU A 424 -72.06 11.38 22.51
N PRO A 425 -72.65 10.24 22.03
CA PRO A 425 -72.44 8.82 22.40
C PRO A 425 -72.20 7.84 21.22
N GLU A 426 -71.83 6.60 21.58
CA GLU A 426 -71.80 5.41 20.71
C GLU A 426 -73.12 5.11 19.98
N PRO A 427 -73.05 4.34 18.88
CA PRO A 427 -73.93 3.18 18.77
C PRO A 427 -73.21 1.87 18.39
N LEU A 428 -73.34 0.90 19.29
CA LEU A 428 -73.69 -0.51 19.11
C LEU A 428 -73.44 -1.19 17.75
N LEU A 429 -72.59 -2.21 17.81
CA LEU A 429 -72.61 -3.50 17.09
C LEU A 429 -73.78 -3.75 16.12
N THR A 430 -73.48 -4.25 14.92
CA THR A 430 -74.11 -5.47 14.43
C THR A 430 -73.20 -6.28 13.50
N VAL A 431 -73.20 -7.57 13.78
CA VAL A 431 -72.65 -8.71 13.03
C VAL A 431 -73.59 -9.08 11.89
N THR A 432 -73.03 -9.48 10.75
CA THR A 432 -73.44 -10.69 10.00
C THR A 432 -72.20 -11.31 9.38
#